data_AF-A0A2E7EKV8-F1
#
_entry.id   AF-A0A2E7EKV8-F1
#
_cell.length_a   1.000
_cell.length_b   1.000
_cell.length_c   1.000
_cell.angle_alpha   90.00
_cell.angle_beta   90.00
_cell.angle_gamma   90.00
#
_symmetry.space_group_name_H-M   'P 1'
#
loop_
_entity.id
_entity.type
_entity.pdbx_description
1 polymer ?
#
loop_
_entity_poly.entity_id
_entity_poly.type
_entity_poly.pdbx_seq_one_letter_code
_entity_poly.pdbx_strand_id
1 'polypeptide(L)'
;MRSDTGLAQDEFRRSDLWQIDPLLGQVDVGMATRYSRGKEKFESGEMRWHSFSGHERNCFFRNQDGQGFSDESAISGADSIADGRSFAWFDYDRDGWLDMALVNANKPMFQLYRSRMSLTDAKHHRFIALRFSGGNHTPKPSPEWSAADAYGARATLELSGMRL
;
A
#
# COMPACT_ATOMS: atom_id res chain seq x y z
N MET A 1 5.97 12.54 -2.92
CA MET A 1 5.70 11.69 -1.74
C MET A 1 6.89 11.82 -0.79
N ARG A 2 6.66 11.68 0.52
CA ARG A 2 7.78 11.58 1.47
C ARG A 2 7.72 10.20 2.08
N SER A 3 8.84 9.49 2.11
CA SER A 3 8.95 8.29 2.94
C SER A 3 8.96 8.76 4.40
N ASP A 4 7.97 8.31 5.18
CA ASP A 4 7.97 8.60 6.60
C ASP A 4 9.02 7.71 7.27
N THR A 5 10.20 8.29 7.47
CA THR A 5 11.36 7.63 8.10
C THR A 5 11.14 7.28 9.57
N GLY A 6 9.96 7.56 10.13
CA GLY A 6 9.60 7.34 11.53
C GLY A 6 8.45 6.34 11.78
N LEU A 7 7.80 5.78 10.76
CA LEU A 7 6.68 4.84 10.94
C LEU A 7 7.12 3.37 10.92
N ALA A 8 8.32 3.11 10.41
CA ALA A 8 9.02 1.86 10.64
C ALA A 8 9.66 1.85 12.04
N GLN A 9 8.92 2.20 13.09
CA GLN A 9 9.39 1.93 14.43
C GLN A 9 9.51 0.41 14.56
N ASP A 10 10.65 -0.06 15.05
CA ASP A 10 10.84 -1.48 15.37
C ASP A 10 9.70 -2.01 16.27
N GLU A 11 9.08 -1.11 17.05
CA GLU A 11 7.90 -1.36 17.89
C GLU A 11 6.65 -1.74 17.09
N PHE A 12 6.33 -1.08 15.97
CA PHE A 12 5.16 -1.46 15.16
C PHE A 12 5.33 -2.87 14.57
N ARG A 13 6.55 -3.20 14.11
CA ARG A 13 6.88 -4.51 13.53
C ARG A 13 6.97 -5.64 14.55
N ARG A 14 7.19 -5.29 15.83
CA ARG A 14 7.19 -6.21 16.97
C ARG A 14 5.86 -6.17 17.73
N SER A 15 4.90 -5.35 17.30
CA SER A 15 3.58 -5.32 17.90
C SER A 15 2.85 -6.62 17.64
N ASP A 16 2.09 -7.07 18.62
CA ASP A 16 1.28 -8.29 18.51
C ASP A 16 0.33 -8.20 17.30
N LEU A 17 -0.18 -7.00 17.00
CA LEU A 17 -1.06 -6.72 15.86
C LEU A 17 -0.42 -7.04 14.50
N TRP A 18 0.90 -6.90 14.37
CA TRP A 18 1.62 -7.19 13.12
C TRP A 18 2.04 -8.66 12.99
N GLN A 19 2.12 -9.37 14.12
CA GLN A 19 2.52 -10.77 14.17
C GLN A 19 1.35 -11.75 14.23
N ILE A 20 0.11 -11.27 14.34
CA ILE A 20 -1.06 -12.14 14.28
C ILE A 20 -1.21 -12.73 12.88
N ASP A 21 -1.22 -14.06 12.81
CA ASP A 21 -1.65 -14.77 11.62
C ASP A 21 -3.14 -14.47 11.39
N PRO A 22 -3.52 -13.86 10.25
CA PRO A 22 -4.91 -13.48 9.98
C PRO A 22 -5.86 -14.68 9.83
N LEU A 23 -5.35 -15.89 9.64
CA LEU A 23 -6.12 -17.12 9.56
C LEU A 23 -6.31 -17.79 10.92
N LEU A 24 -5.32 -17.67 11.81
CA LEU A 24 -5.31 -18.37 13.10
C LEU A 24 -5.62 -17.46 14.30
N GLY A 25 -5.56 -16.14 14.13
CA GLY A 25 -5.78 -15.16 15.19
C GLY A 25 -4.75 -15.22 16.32
N GLN A 26 -3.60 -15.85 16.08
CA GLN A 26 -2.53 -16.07 17.04
C GLN A 26 -1.23 -15.45 16.53
N VAL A 27 -0.36 -15.06 17.46
CA VAL A 27 0.97 -14.56 17.14
C VAL A 27 1.80 -15.67 16.48
N ASP A 28 2.12 -15.51 15.19
CA ASP A 28 3.00 -16.42 14.43
C ASP A 28 4.41 -15.81 14.30
N VAL A 29 5.30 -16.26 15.18
CA VAL A 29 6.74 -15.96 15.13
C VAL A 29 7.43 -16.46 13.85
N GLY A 30 6.77 -17.35 13.08
CA GLY A 30 7.22 -17.87 11.79
C GLY A 30 7.13 -16.87 10.62
N MET A 31 6.33 -15.81 10.75
CA MET A 31 6.39 -14.67 9.82
C MET A 31 7.81 -14.08 9.80
N ALA A 32 8.46 -13.95 10.96
CA ALA A 32 9.83 -13.44 11.09
C ALA A 32 10.90 -14.37 10.45
N THR A 33 10.66 -15.69 10.39
CA THR A 33 11.62 -16.65 9.81
C THR A 33 11.52 -16.78 8.29
N ARG A 34 10.39 -16.45 7.66
CA ARG A 34 10.28 -16.35 6.18
C ARG A 34 11.26 -15.32 5.60
N TYR A 35 11.61 -14.30 6.37
CA TYR A 35 12.64 -13.31 6.04
C TYR A 35 14.06 -13.86 6.08
N SER A 36 14.29 -15.13 6.41
CA SER A 36 15.64 -15.72 6.45
C SER A 36 16.09 -16.37 5.14
N ARG A 37 15.18 -16.58 4.18
CA ARG A 37 15.53 -17.11 2.86
C ARG A 37 16.10 -16.00 1.97
N GLY A 38 17.32 -16.18 1.46
CA GLY A 38 18.07 -15.20 0.66
C GLY A 38 19.20 -14.47 1.40
N LYS A 39 19.48 -14.88 2.64
CA LYS A 39 20.53 -14.30 3.50
C LYS A 39 21.86 -15.02 3.34
N GLU A 40 22.92 -14.29 2.99
CA GLU A 40 24.28 -14.71 3.29
C GLU A 40 24.70 -14.12 4.64
N LYS A 41 25.06 -15.00 5.56
CA LYS A 41 25.63 -14.63 6.86
C LYS A 41 27.14 -14.71 6.73
N PHE A 42 27.81 -13.57 6.76
CA PHE A 42 29.27 -13.53 6.76
C PHE A 42 29.81 -13.93 8.14
N GLU A 43 31.06 -14.38 8.22
CA GLU A 43 31.73 -14.76 9.48
C GLU A 43 31.73 -13.61 10.51
N SER A 44 31.64 -12.37 10.05
CA SER A 44 31.48 -11.15 10.87
C SER A 44 30.12 -11.03 11.57
N GLY A 45 29.16 -11.90 11.26
CA GLY A 45 27.77 -11.82 11.74
C GLY A 45 26.90 -10.82 10.99
N GLU A 46 27.47 -10.12 9.99
CA GLU A 46 26.75 -9.14 9.18
C GLU A 46 25.83 -9.82 8.15
N MET A 47 24.60 -9.33 8.05
CA MET A 47 23.58 -9.86 7.14
C MET A 47 23.53 -9.00 5.87
N ARG A 48 23.91 -9.57 4.73
CA ARG A 48 23.81 -8.87 3.43
C ARG A 48 22.58 -9.32 2.66
N TRP A 49 21.86 -8.35 2.12
CA TRP A 49 20.71 -8.58 1.25
C TRP A 49 21.17 -8.37 -0.19
N HIS A 50 21.06 -9.39 -1.02
CA HIS A 50 21.36 -9.26 -2.45
C HIS A 50 20.16 -8.61 -3.15
N SER A 51 20.42 -7.62 -4.01
CA SER A 51 19.40 -7.11 -4.93
C SER A 51 19.22 -8.12 -6.06
N PHE A 52 17.96 -8.47 -6.33
CA PHE A 52 17.54 -9.23 -7.51
C PHE A 52 17.33 -8.33 -8.73
N SER A 53 17.24 -7.00 -8.55
CA SER A 53 17.15 -6.01 -9.64
C SER A 53 18.49 -5.35 -9.99
N GLY A 54 19.60 -5.79 -9.39
CA GLY A 54 20.90 -5.16 -9.63
C GLY A 54 21.01 -3.73 -9.10
N HIS A 55 20.23 -3.38 -8.07
CA HIS A 55 20.08 -2.03 -7.52
C HIS A 55 19.45 -1.03 -8.49
N GLU A 56 18.67 -1.51 -9.47
CA GLU A 56 17.78 -0.65 -10.25
C GLU A 56 16.78 0.03 -9.31
N ARG A 57 16.61 1.35 -9.48
CA ARG A 57 15.68 2.14 -8.69
C ARG A 57 14.26 1.90 -9.15
N ASN A 58 13.33 1.99 -8.20
CA ASN A 58 11.91 2.05 -8.54
C ASN A 58 11.62 3.28 -9.41
N CYS A 59 10.76 3.11 -10.41
CA CYS A 59 10.35 4.18 -11.30
C CYS A 59 8.90 4.61 -11.04
N PHE A 60 8.65 5.91 -11.00
CA PHE A 60 7.33 6.51 -10.89
C PHE A 60 7.04 7.35 -12.14
N PHE A 61 6.11 6.88 -12.96
CA PHE A 61 5.72 7.54 -14.19
C PHE A 61 4.36 8.21 -14.04
N ARG A 62 4.31 9.54 -14.24
CA ARG A 62 3.05 10.29 -14.24
C ARG A 62 2.47 10.35 -15.65
N ASN A 63 1.22 9.92 -15.80
CA ASN A 63 0.46 10.10 -17.03
C ASN A 63 0.21 11.59 -17.28
N GLN A 64 0.53 12.07 -18.48
CA GLN A 64 0.31 13.43 -18.95
C GLN A 64 -0.98 13.52 -19.77
N ASP A 65 -2.12 13.20 -19.13
CA ASP A 65 -3.46 13.29 -19.73
C ASP A 65 -3.57 12.57 -21.09
N GLY A 66 -2.93 11.40 -21.20
CA GLY A 66 -2.93 10.57 -22.40
C GLY A 66 -1.93 10.99 -23.48
N GLN A 67 -1.14 12.04 -23.26
CA GLN A 67 -0.12 12.51 -24.22
C GLN A 67 1.23 11.79 -24.04
N GLY A 68 1.41 11.05 -22.94
CA GLY A 68 2.63 10.32 -22.64
C GLY A 68 2.83 10.16 -21.13
N PHE A 69 4.07 9.85 -20.76
CA PHE A 69 4.48 9.67 -19.37
C PHE A 69 5.75 10.49 -19.09
N SER A 70 5.78 11.19 -17.95
CA SER A 70 7.03 11.74 -17.38
C SER A 70 7.57 10.80 -16.30
N ASP A 71 8.89 10.57 -16.33
CA ASP A 71 9.59 10.01 -15.18
C ASP A 71 9.69 11.09 -14.10
N GLU A 72 9.02 10.86 -12.98
CA GLU A 72 9.03 11.74 -11.81
C GLU A 72 9.54 10.98 -10.57
N SER A 73 10.32 9.93 -10.75
CA SER A 73 10.82 9.06 -9.67
C SER A 73 11.56 9.84 -8.59
N ALA A 74 12.54 10.64 -9.00
CA ALA A 74 13.36 11.42 -8.07
C ALA A 74 12.56 12.52 -7.34
N ILE A 75 11.74 13.27 -8.07
CA ILE A 75 10.97 14.41 -7.51
C ILE A 75 9.83 13.91 -6.61
N SER A 76 9.24 12.76 -6.95
CA SER A 76 8.23 12.12 -6.12
C SER A 76 8.83 11.47 -4.86
N GLY A 77 10.15 11.26 -4.79
CA GLY A 77 10.81 10.53 -3.70
C GLY A 77 10.51 9.03 -3.69
N ALA A 78 9.97 8.50 -4.79
CA ALA A 78 9.65 7.08 -4.96
C ALA A 78 10.77 6.30 -5.69
N ASP A 79 11.98 6.86 -5.77
CA ASP A 79 13.16 6.32 -6.46
C ASP A 79 14.01 5.38 -5.57
N SER A 80 13.36 4.61 -4.71
CA SER A 80 14.02 3.69 -3.78
C SER A 80 14.88 2.67 -4.53
N ILE A 81 16.09 2.40 -4.01
CA ILE A 81 16.99 1.33 -4.48
C ILE A 81 16.58 -0.05 -3.95
N ALA A 82 15.53 -0.12 -3.13
CA ALA A 82 15.01 -1.37 -2.60
C ALA A 82 14.18 -2.11 -3.64
N ASP A 83 14.25 -3.43 -3.60
CA ASP A 83 13.63 -4.32 -4.57
C ASP A 83 12.12 -4.46 -4.31
N GLY A 84 11.31 -3.63 -4.95
CA GLY A 84 9.85 -3.68 -4.86
C GLY A 84 9.28 -5.06 -5.23
N ARG A 85 8.26 -5.50 -4.48
CA ARG A 85 7.55 -6.77 -4.73
C ARG A 85 6.04 -6.66 -4.73
N SER A 86 5.48 -5.77 -3.92
CA SER A 86 4.04 -5.53 -3.88
C SER A 86 3.74 -4.15 -3.34
N PHE A 87 2.60 -3.57 -3.71
CA PHE A 87 2.14 -2.28 -3.22
C PHE A 87 0.63 -2.28 -2.97
N ALA A 88 0.17 -1.31 -2.19
CA ALA A 88 -1.24 -1.00 -1.99
C ALA A 88 -1.46 0.51 -1.91
N TRP A 89 -2.60 0.97 -2.41
CA TRP A 89 -3.04 2.37 -2.33
C TRP A 89 -4.17 2.50 -1.33
N PHE A 90 -4.07 3.45 -0.41
CA PHE A 90 -5.12 3.76 0.56
C PHE A 90 -4.85 5.13 1.20
N ASP A 91 -5.89 5.77 1.72
CA ASP A 91 -5.76 7.03 2.47
C ASP A 91 -5.43 6.69 3.93
N TYR A 92 -4.13 6.70 4.28
CA TYR A 92 -3.65 6.20 5.57
C TYR A 92 -4.02 7.14 6.72
N ASP A 93 -3.91 8.45 6.49
CA ASP A 93 -4.13 9.46 7.53
C ASP A 93 -5.47 10.20 7.42
N ARG A 94 -6.29 9.82 6.43
CA ARG A 94 -7.63 10.37 6.16
C ARG A 94 -7.58 11.83 5.74
N ASP A 95 -6.51 12.23 5.04
CA ASP A 95 -6.37 13.58 4.47
C ASP A 95 -7.03 13.72 3.08
N GLY A 96 -7.55 12.61 2.53
CA GLY A 96 -8.23 12.57 1.25
C GLY A 96 -7.31 12.32 0.07
N TRP A 97 -6.01 12.10 0.30
CA TRP A 97 -5.06 11.66 -0.72
C TRP A 97 -4.75 10.17 -0.57
N LEU A 98 -4.63 9.48 -1.71
CA LEU A 98 -4.15 8.11 -1.69
C LEU A 98 -2.66 8.10 -1.38
N ASP A 99 -2.29 7.40 -0.33
CA ASP A 99 -0.92 7.04 0.04
C ASP A 99 -0.55 5.67 -0.52
N MET A 100 0.74 5.38 -0.56
CA MET A 100 1.26 4.11 -1.07
C MET A 100 2.03 3.34 -0.01
N ALA A 101 1.61 2.13 0.29
CA ALA A 101 2.45 1.15 0.98
C ALA A 101 3.21 0.29 -0.04
N LEU A 102 4.49 0.07 0.21
CA LEU A 102 5.38 -0.74 -0.63
C LEU A 102 6.08 -1.79 0.23
N VAL A 103 6.07 -3.04 -0.23
CA VAL A 103 6.82 -4.16 0.33
C VAL A 103 7.99 -4.50 -0.59
N ASN A 104 9.18 -4.61 -0.01
CA ASN A 104 10.43 -4.89 -0.70
C ASN A 104 11.01 -6.26 -0.29
N ALA A 105 11.75 -6.89 -1.20
CA ALA A 105 12.48 -8.14 -0.92
C ALA A 105 13.76 -7.92 -0.09
N ASN A 106 14.25 -6.68 -0.02
CA ASN A 106 15.43 -6.28 0.74
C ASN A 106 15.13 -5.05 1.62
N LYS A 107 16.16 -4.43 2.20
CA LYS A 107 15.97 -3.30 3.11
C LYS A 107 15.77 -1.97 2.38
N PRO A 108 14.87 -1.09 2.87
CA PRO A 108 13.88 -1.34 3.93
C PRO A 108 12.75 -2.25 3.41
N MET A 109 12.34 -3.28 4.18
CA MET A 109 11.34 -4.28 3.71
C MET A 109 9.93 -3.70 3.54
N PHE A 110 9.62 -2.61 4.24
CA PHE A 110 8.34 -1.92 4.15
C PHE A 110 8.60 -0.42 4.15
N GLN A 111 7.93 0.28 3.24
CA GLN A 111 7.92 1.73 3.13
C GLN A 111 6.48 2.22 2.98
N LEU A 112 6.14 3.29 3.70
CA LEU A 112 4.90 4.04 3.51
C LEU A 112 5.26 5.41 2.93
N TYR A 113 4.70 5.70 1.77
CA TYR A 113 4.85 6.94 1.04
C TYR A 113 3.60 7.77 1.24
N ARG A 114 3.75 8.83 2.03
CA ARG A 114 2.66 9.77 2.24
C ARG A 114 2.59 10.76 1.06
N SER A 115 1.41 10.88 0.48
CA SER A 115 1.09 11.86 -0.56
C SER A 115 1.00 13.26 0.02
N ARG A 116 1.40 14.26 -0.77
CA ARG A 116 1.35 15.68 -0.39
C ARG A 116 0.93 16.50 -1.59
N MET A 117 -0.33 16.36 -1.99
CA MET A 117 -0.83 16.94 -3.24
C MET A 117 -1.31 18.40 -3.10
N SER A 118 -1.37 18.96 -1.88
CA SER A 118 -1.77 20.38 -1.72
C SER A 118 -0.61 21.36 -1.70
N LEU A 119 -0.82 22.47 -2.42
CA LEU A 119 -0.15 23.76 -2.23
C LEU A 119 -0.99 24.72 -1.35
N THR A 120 -2.14 24.28 -0.84
CA THR A 120 -3.13 25.09 -0.12
C THR A 120 -3.57 24.44 1.19
N ASP A 121 -3.67 25.23 2.25
CA ASP A 121 -3.95 24.82 3.64
C ASP A 121 -5.39 24.28 3.88
N ALA A 122 -6.03 23.71 2.86
CA ALA A 122 -7.37 23.15 2.93
C ALA A 122 -7.33 21.81 3.69
N LYS A 123 -7.27 21.89 5.02
CA LYS A 123 -7.24 20.76 5.97
C LYS A 123 -8.42 19.79 5.90
N HIS A 124 -9.38 19.98 4.99
CA HIS A 124 -10.58 19.17 4.90
C HIS A 124 -10.98 18.95 3.43
N HIS A 125 -10.41 17.91 2.82
CA HIS A 125 -11.05 17.33 1.65
C HIS A 125 -12.39 16.71 2.08
N ARG A 126 -13.49 17.09 1.41
CA ARG A 126 -14.81 16.49 1.64
C ARG A 126 -14.91 15.24 0.78
N PHE A 127 -14.68 14.07 1.38
CA PHE A 127 -14.84 12.81 0.68
C PHE A 127 -16.26 12.27 0.84
N ILE A 128 -16.72 11.52 -0.16
CA ILE A 128 -17.90 10.67 -0.08
C ILE A 128 -17.39 9.23 -0.12
N ALA A 129 -17.56 8.49 0.98
CA ALA A 129 -17.24 7.07 1.02
C ALA A 129 -18.48 6.26 0.65
N LEU A 130 -18.35 5.39 -0.34
CA LEU A 130 -19.38 4.42 -0.73
C LEU A 130 -18.89 3.02 -0.36
N ARG A 131 -19.72 2.28 0.39
CA ARG A 131 -19.48 0.86 0.67
C ARG A 131 -20.56 0.06 -0.03
N PHE A 132 -20.14 -0.89 -0.85
CA PHE A 132 -21.03 -1.90 -1.41
C PHE A 132 -20.84 -3.20 -0.64
N SER A 133 -21.94 -3.73 -0.10
CA SER A 133 -21.94 -4.98 0.66
C SER A 133 -22.96 -5.96 0.08
N GLY A 134 -22.56 -7.22 -0.05
CA GLY A 134 -23.50 -8.31 -0.33
C GLY A 134 -24.47 -8.47 0.84
N GLY A 135 -25.76 -8.62 0.53
CA GLY A 135 -26.83 -8.69 1.54
C GLY A 135 -27.41 -10.09 1.75
N ASN A 136 -27.06 -11.09 0.93
CA ASN A 136 -27.57 -12.44 1.12
C ASN A 136 -26.66 -13.23 2.06
N HIS A 137 -27.06 -13.27 3.33
CA HIS A 137 -26.37 -13.99 4.39
C HIS A 137 -26.92 -15.40 4.63
N THR A 138 -27.71 -15.93 3.68
CA THR A 138 -28.31 -17.27 3.78
C THR A 138 -27.89 -18.13 2.59
N PRO A 139 -27.95 -19.47 2.73
CA PRO A 139 -27.71 -20.37 1.60
C PRO A 139 -28.86 -20.41 0.58
N LYS A 140 -29.98 -19.71 0.82
CA LYS A 140 -31.11 -19.66 -0.11
C LYS A 140 -30.88 -18.54 -1.14
N PRO A 141 -31.19 -18.74 -2.43
CA PRO A 141 -31.16 -17.67 -3.41
C PRO A 141 -32.08 -16.52 -3.01
N SER A 142 -31.60 -15.29 -3.15
CA SER A 142 -32.38 -14.07 -2.92
C SER A 142 -32.55 -13.32 -4.25
N PRO A 143 -33.78 -12.90 -4.61
CA PRO A 143 -34.01 -12.06 -5.78
C PRO A 143 -33.62 -10.59 -5.54
N GLU A 144 -33.45 -10.18 -4.29
CA GLU A 144 -33.16 -8.79 -3.89
C GLU A 144 -31.68 -8.57 -3.52
N TRP A 145 -31.00 -9.63 -3.06
CA TRP A 145 -29.67 -9.51 -2.47
C TRP A 145 -28.66 -10.49 -3.08
N SER A 146 -27.49 -9.97 -3.42
CA SER A 146 -26.32 -10.80 -3.77
C SER A 146 -25.63 -11.32 -2.50
N ALA A 147 -25.11 -12.55 -2.54
CA ALA A 147 -24.23 -13.08 -1.49
C ALA A 147 -22.78 -12.58 -1.64
N ALA A 148 -22.41 -12.08 -2.82
CA ALA A 148 -21.12 -11.47 -3.07
C ALA A 148 -21.17 -9.97 -2.75
N ASP A 149 -20.12 -9.48 -2.10
CA ASP A 149 -19.79 -8.06 -2.11
C ASP A 149 -19.60 -7.57 -3.54
N ALA A 150 -19.76 -6.26 -3.76
CA ALA A 150 -19.87 -5.71 -5.12
C ALA A 150 -18.50 -5.53 -5.81
N TYR A 151 -17.74 -6.61 -5.89
CA TYR A 151 -16.53 -6.69 -6.69
C TYR A 151 -16.85 -6.36 -8.16
N GLY A 152 -16.21 -5.30 -8.68
CA GLY A 152 -16.44 -4.81 -10.03
C GLY A 152 -17.65 -3.89 -10.22
N ALA A 153 -18.40 -3.57 -9.16
CA ALA A 153 -19.47 -2.59 -9.25
C ALA A 153 -18.91 -1.20 -9.60
N ARG A 154 -19.69 -0.46 -10.39
CA ARG A 154 -19.37 0.91 -10.79
C ARG A 154 -20.41 1.85 -10.22
N ALA A 155 -19.96 2.85 -9.47
CA ALA A 155 -20.77 3.99 -9.09
C ALA A 155 -20.53 5.12 -10.09
N THR A 156 -21.55 5.92 -10.37
CA THR A 156 -21.37 7.22 -11.03
C THR A 156 -21.89 8.27 -10.06
N LEU A 157 -21.10 9.30 -9.81
CA LEU A 157 -21.48 10.43 -8.98
C LEU A 157 -21.74 11.63 -9.89
N GLU A 158 -22.92 12.23 -9.77
CA GLU A 158 -23.26 13.47 -10.46
C GLU A 158 -23.45 14.59 -9.43
N LEU A 159 -22.68 15.66 -9.57
CA LEU A 159 -22.75 16.83 -8.69
C LEU A 159 -22.98 18.08 -9.55
N SER A 160 -24.12 18.75 -9.34
CA SER A 160 -24.49 19.98 -10.06
C SER A 160 -24.42 19.85 -11.59
N GLY A 161 -24.78 18.68 -12.13
CA GLY A 161 -24.74 18.39 -13.57
C GLY A 161 -23.38 17.93 -14.12
N MET A 162 -22.35 17.81 -13.26
CA MET A 162 -21.07 17.21 -13.63
C MET A 162 -21.00 15.75 -13.21
N ARG A 163 -20.70 14.88 -14.19
CA ARG A 163 -20.37 13.47 -13.95
C ARG A 163 -18.91 13.36 -13.53
N LEU A 164 -18.66 12.80 -12.35
CA LEU A 164 -17.34 12.50 -11.81
C LEU A 164 -16.96 11.03 -12.05
#